data_AF-A0A7S2LW86-F1
#
_entry.id   AF-A0A7S2LW86-F1
#
_cell.length_a   1.000
_cell.length_b   1.000
_cell.length_c   1.000
_cell.angle_alpha   90.00
_cell.angle_beta   90.00
_cell.angle_gamma   90.00
#
_symmetry.space_group_name_H-M   'P 1'
#
loop_
_entity.id
_entity.type
_entity.pdbx_description
1 polymer ?
#
loop_
_entity_poly.entity_id
_entity_poly.type
_entity_poly.pdbx_seq_one_letter_code
_entity_poly.pdbx_strand_id
1 'polypeptide(L)'
;QTVERKQVPLRKLKWNLSDPFLQEENPACYAEDCPLTESWKDGAVQLLMERLGLKKDWQTAHLVEDVDAHQFTFEDNRPSDGYPGLNTAYAIHEVTFRIRDPEHAGVQMLGLPEGQEFAIAEGDFSFHVSQDDAGMAIGSQLNIWTWMREAAVVPQNSRMKSVIRAPLKSVSLPVDEGRLIARVPLPTSSAQMLENMQGAMGSRASAQPPNGVLAACLSKMATDWPRAKKIASRMTDPKYTLQQYYADLGAFPELDLYLLDEATDGKSAASVSSGRTLGDEFQRTVGAFFAIYWMMRIDIDGKDGFANGVDNEWVPMVVEDTNTLRVTQPEKRMAFKEKA
;
A
#
# COMPACT_ATOMS: atom_id res chain seq x y z
N GLN A 1 17.41 14.79 -0.05
CA GLN A 1 17.08 14.28 -1.40
C GLN A 1 16.46 12.91 -1.21
N THR A 2 15.16 12.79 -1.49
CA THR A 2 14.49 11.48 -1.51
C THR A 2 14.92 10.81 -2.81
N VAL A 3 15.67 9.73 -2.72
CA VAL A 3 15.98 8.90 -3.89
C VAL A 3 14.76 8.01 -4.09
N GLU A 4 13.89 8.40 -5.02
CA GLU A 4 12.79 7.56 -5.48
C GLU A 4 13.39 6.26 -6.03
N ARG A 5 13.20 5.16 -5.31
CA ARG A 5 13.70 3.85 -5.74
C ARG A 5 12.68 3.29 -6.72
N LYS A 6 13.03 3.28 -8.01
CA LYS A 6 12.32 2.52 -9.04
C LYS A 6 12.37 1.04 -8.66
N GLN A 7 11.34 0.54 -7.98
CA GLN A 7 11.18 -0.88 -7.73
C GLN A 7 10.46 -1.50 -8.92
N VAL A 8 11.09 -2.50 -9.52
CA VAL A 8 10.49 -3.33 -10.56
C VAL A 8 10.11 -4.68 -9.95
N PRO A 9 9.01 -5.32 -10.39
CA PRO A 9 8.73 -6.69 -10.02
C PRO A 9 9.92 -7.59 -10.40
N LEU A 10 10.43 -8.37 -9.45
CA LEU A 10 11.57 -9.27 -9.65
C LEU A 10 11.19 -10.69 -9.26
N ARG A 11 11.59 -11.67 -10.07
CA ARG A 11 11.43 -13.10 -9.80
C ARG A 11 12.70 -13.85 -10.20
N LYS A 12 13.06 -14.86 -9.41
CA LYS A 12 14.09 -15.83 -9.76
C LYS A 12 13.45 -16.95 -10.59
N LEU A 13 14.03 -17.28 -11.73
CA LEU A 13 13.61 -18.42 -12.53
C LEU A 13 13.87 -19.72 -11.77
N LYS A 14 12.90 -20.65 -11.82
CA LYS A 14 13.02 -21.97 -11.20
C LYS A 14 13.98 -22.85 -11.99
N TRP A 15 14.81 -23.60 -11.28
CA TRP A 15 15.65 -24.64 -11.87
C TRP A 15 14.83 -25.90 -12.17
N ASN A 16 15.05 -26.48 -13.34
CA ASN A 16 14.51 -27.77 -13.74
C ASN A 16 15.38 -28.87 -13.12
N LEU A 17 15.18 -29.14 -11.82
CA LEU A 17 16.02 -30.02 -10.98
C LEU A 17 15.95 -31.53 -11.32
N SER A 18 15.52 -31.90 -12.52
CA SER A 18 15.54 -33.29 -12.96
C SER A 18 16.94 -33.80 -13.30
N ASP A 19 17.95 -32.93 -13.40
CA ASP A 19 19.30 -33.32 -13.80
C ASP A 19 20.25 -33.47 -12.59
N PRO A 20 20.72 -34.68 -12.27
CA PRO A 20 21.60 -34.94 -11.13
C PRO A 20 23.02 -34.35 -11.25
N PHE A 21 23.35 -33.62 -12.32
CA PHE A 21 24.71 -33.11 -12.57
C PHE A 21 24.76 -31.58 -12.76
N LEU A 22 24.83 -30.83 -11.66
CA LEU A 22 25.45 -29.49 -11.62
C LEU A 22 26.96 -29.59 -11.28
N GLN A 23 27.66 -30.64 -11.76
CA GLN A 23 29.02 -30.94 -11.29
C GLN A 23 30.15 -30.27 -12.07
N GLU A 24 29.89 -29.57 -13.18
CA GLU A 24 30.92 -28.82 -13.93
C GLU A 24 30.36 -27.50 -14.46
N GLU A 25 31.23 -26.53 -14.74
CA GLU A 25 30.92 -25.23 -15.37
C GLU A 25 30.26 -25.46 -16.74
N ASN A 26 28.95 -25.70 -16.74
CA ASN A 26 28.21 -25.85 -17.98
C ASN A 26 27.93 -24.46 -18.56
N PRO A 27 28.51 -24.10 -19.72
CA PRO A 27 28.29 -22.78 -20.31
C PRO A 27 26.82 -22.52 -20.65
N ALA A 28 25.99 -23.57 -20.77
CA ALA A 28 24.56 -23.44 -20.95
C ALA A 28 23.84 -22.75 -19.77
N CYS A 29 24.41 -22.79 -18.56
CA CYS A 29 23.88 -22.08 -17.38
C CYS A 29 23.86 -20.55 -17.56
N TYR A 30 24.68 -20.03 -18.48
CA TYR A 30 24.84 -18.61 -18.73
C TYR A 30 24.18 -18.16 -20.03
N ALA A 31 23.60 -19.10 -20.79
CA ALA A 31 22.90 -18.79 -22.03
C ALA A 31 21.55 -18.11 -21.73
N GLU A 32 21.14 -17.22 -22.63
CA GLU A 32 19.83 -16.55 -22.56
C GLU A 32 18.67 -17.55 -22.54
N ASP A 33 18.76 -18.60 -23.36
CA ASP A 33 17.80 -19.70 -23.39
C ASP A 33 18.35 -20.90 -22.61
N CYS A 34 18.68 -20.69 -21.32
CA CYS A 34 19.19 -21.74 -20.45
C CYS A 34 18.18 -22.90 -20.33
N PRO A 35 18.50 -24.13 -20.80
CA PRO A 35 17.57 -25.26 -20.75
C PRO A 35 17.36 -25.81 -19.33
N LEU A 36 18.22 -25.41 -18.39
CA LEU A 36 18.21 -25.87 -17.01
C LEU A 36 17.26 -25.06 -16.12
N THR A 37 16.66 -23.98 -16.64
CA THR A 37 15.67 -23.16 -15.92
C THR A 37 14.33 -23.16 -16.63
N GLU A 38 13.27 -22.71 -15.95
CA GLU A 38 12.03 -22.33 -16.63
C GLU A 38 12.31 -21.25 -17.67
N SER A 39 11.49 -21.19 -18.74
CA SER A 39 11.61 -20.13 -19.73
C SER A 39 11.37 -18.77 -19.06
N TRP A 40 12.19 -17.77 -19.39
CA TRP A 40 12.00 -16.41 -18.88
C TRP A 40 10.61 -15.84 -19.24
N LYS A 41 10.01 -16.28 -20.36
CA LYS A 41 8.66 -15.90 -20.77
C LYS A 41 7.60 -16.42 -19.81
N ASP A 42 7.71 -17.70 -19.43
CA ASP A 42 6.85 -18.28 -18.42
C ASP A 42 7.08 -17.62 -17.07
N GLY A 43 8.35 -17.36 -16.71
CA GLY A 43 8.72 -16.61 -15.52
C GLY A 43 8.08 -15.22 -15.45
N ALA A 44 8.07 -14.47 -16.55
CA ALA A 44 7.45 -13.15 -16.64
C ALA A 44 5.92 -13.21 -16.45
N VAL A 45 5.26 -14.19 -17.07
CA VAL A 45 3.81 -14.41 -16.89
C VAL A 45 3.48 -14.73 -15.44
N GLN A 46 4.26 -15.61 -14.81
CA GLN A 46 4.08 -15.99 -13.41
C GLN A 46 4.38 -14.82 -12.46
N LEU A 47 5.41 -14.01 -12.75
CA LEU A 47 5.75 -12.80 -12.00
C LEU A 47 4.59 -11.80 -11.98
N LEU A 48 3.99 -11.50 -13.14
CA LEU A 48 2.83 -10.60 -13.23
C LEU A 48 1.61 -11.17 -12.51
N MET A 49 1.42 -12.49 -12.51
CA MET A 49 0.34 -13.14 -11.79
C MET A 49 0.54 -13.09 -10.28
N GLU A 50 1.73 -13.42 -9.79
CA GLU A 50 2.03 -13.49 -8.35
C GLU A 50 2.15 -12.10 -7.71
N ARG A 51 2.85 -11.16 -8.38
CA ARG A 51 3.14 -9.83 -7.81
C ARG A 51 2.05 -8.82 -8.09
N LEU A 52 1.36 -8.93 -9.23
CA LEU A 52 0.30 -8.00 -9.64
C LEU A 52 -1.10 -8.62 -9.70
N GLY A 53 -1.28 -9.90 -9.37
CA GLY A 53 -2.59 -10.55 -9.42
C GLY A 53 -3.19 -10.65 -10.84
N LEU A 54 -2.39 -10.43 -11.89
CA LEU A 54 -2.87 -10.38 -13.26
C LEU A 54 -2.98 -11.80 -13.82
N LYS A 55 -4.20 -12.28 -14.04
CA LYS A 55 -4.44 -13.63 -14.59
C LYS A 55 -3.84 -13.78 -16.00
N LYS A 56 -3.39 -14.99 -16.36
CA LYS A 56 -2.77 -15.28 -17.68
C LYS A 56 -3.66 -14.87 -18.87
N ASP A 57 -4.96 -15.13 -18.78
CA ASP A 57 -5.91 -14.76 -19.85
C ASP A 57 -6.03 -13.23 -19.98
N TRP A 58 -6.04 -12.52 -18.85
CA TRP A 58 -6.03 -11.07 -18.80
C TRP A 58 -4.74 -10.50 -19.41
N GLN A 59 -3.58 -11.07 -19.06
CA GLN A 59 -2.29 -10.66 -19.61
C GLN A 59 -2.28 -10.81 -21.14
N THR A 60 -2.77 -11.93 -21.65
CA THR A 60 -2.84 -12.19 -23.10
C THR A 60 -3.76 -11.19 -23.81
N ALA A 61 -4.88 -10.83 -23.18
CA ALA A 61 -5.86 -9.91 -23.74
C ALA A 61 -5.41 -8.45 -23.71
N HIS A 62 -4.65 -8.03 -22.69
CA HIS A 62 -4.38 -6.61 -22.42
C HIS A 62 -2.92 -6.19 -22.56
N LEU A 63 -1.98 -7.13 -22.54
CA LEU A 63 -0.55 -6.84 -22.67
C LEU A 63 -0.01 -7.21 -24.06
N VAL A 64 1.00 -6.46 -24.48
CA VAL A 64 1.87 -6.75 -25.62
C VAL A 64 3.31 -6.65 -25.12
N GLU A 65 4.07 -7.72 -25.34
CA GLU A 65 5.50 -7.72 -25.10
C GLU A 65 6.19 -6.74 -26.07
N ASP A 66 7.04 -5.87 -25.52
CA ASP A 66 7.91 -5.01 -26.30
C ASP A 66 9.22 -5.75 -26.59
N VAL A 67 9.22 -6.52 -27.67
CA VAL A 67 10.32 -7.43 -28.04
C VAL A 67 11.63 -6.66 -28.25
N ASP A 68 11.56 -5.43 -28.75
CA ASP A 68 12.75 -4.60 -29.00
C ASP A 68 13.37 -4.04 -27.70
N ALA A 69 12.58 -4.01 -26.62
CA ALA A 69 13.01 -3.56 -25.30
C ALA A 69 13.50 -4.70 -24.39
N HIS A 70 13.48 -5.95 -24.87
CA HIS A 70 14.04 -7.07 -24.14
C HIS A 70 15.56 -6.97 -24.06
N GLN A 71 16.11 -7.07 -22.85
CA GLN A 71 17.54 -7.05 -22.62
C GLN A 71 17.96 -8.24 -21.77
N PHE A 72 18.96 -8.98 -22.25
CA PHE A 72 19.65 -10.01 -21.48
C PHE A 72 21.02 -9.50 -21.04
N THR A 73 21.31 -9.60 -19.74
CA THR A 73 22.63 -9.29 -19.19
C THR A 73 23.14 -10.44 -18.34
N PHE A 74 24.43 -10.73 -18.49
CA PHE A 74 25.13 -11.71 -17.68
C PHE A 74 26.21 -11.00 -16.86
N GLU A 75 26.14 -11.16 -15.54
CA GLU A 75 27.10 -10.60 -14.61
C GLU A 75 27.77 -11.74 -13.84
N ASP A 76 29.06 -11.96 -14.10
CA ASP A 76 29.84 -12.97 -13.38
C ASP A 76 30.60 -12.38 -12.19
N ASN A 77 30.92 -13.24 -11.23
CA ASN A 77 31.80 -12.95 -10.10
C ASN A 77 31.34 -11.74 -9.26
N ARG A 78 30.02 -11.55 -9.11
CA ARG A 78 29.43 -10.52 -8.25
C ARG A 78 29.37 -11.01 -6.80
N PRO A 79 29.75 -10.21 -5.80
CA PRO A 79 29.56 -10.60 -4.41
C PRO A 79 28.05 -10.79 -4.13
N SER A 80 27.69 -11.88 -3.47
CA SER A 80 26.31 -12.19 -3.13
C SER A 80 25.81 -11.30 -1.99
N ASP A 81 24.72 -10.57 -2.23
CA ASP A 81 24.07 -9.77 -1.18
C ASP A 81 23.48 -10.64 -0.06
N GLY A 82 23.06 -11.87 -0.39
CA GLY A 82 22.44 -12.81 0.55
C GLY A 82 23.43 -13.73 1.27
N TYR A 83 24.64 -13.91 0.72
CA TYR A 83 25.64 -14.84 1.23
C TYR A 83 27.03 -14.21 1.23
N PRO A 84 27.39 -13.47 2.29
CA PRO A 84 28.66 -12.76 2.36
C PRO A 84 29.87 -13.67 2.10
N GLY A 85 30.77 -13.23 1.23
CA GLY A 85 31.99 -13.96 0.87
C GLY A 85 31.81 -15.00 -0.25
N LEU A 86 30.58 -15.22 -0.74
CA LEU A 86 30.35 -16.00 -1.95
C LEU A 86 30.22 -15.07 -3.16
N ASN A 87 30.88 -15.44 -4.26
CA ASN A 87 30.65 -14.83 -5.54
C ASN A 87 29.50 -15.57 -6.25
N THR A 88 28.71 -14.83 -7.01
CA THR A 88 27.51 -15.29 -7.69
C THR A 88 27.55 -14.78 -9.12
N ALA A 89 27.02 -15.60 -10.03
CA ALA A 89 26.75 -15.19 -11.39
C ALA A 89 25.24 -14.92 -11.53
N TYR A 90 24.88 -13.81 -12.17
CA TYR A 90 23.50 -13.44 -12.45
C TYR A 90 23.26 -13.45 -13.97
N ALA A 91 22.26 -14.21 -14.39
CA ALA A 91 21.66 -14.08 -15.72
C ALA A 91 20.33 -13.33 -15.54
N ILE A 92 20.24 -12.13 -16.10
CA ILE A 92 19.15 -11.17 -15.86
C ILE A 92 18.42 -10.93 -17.18
N HIS A 93 17.10 -11.14 -17.18
CA HIS A 93 16.22 -10.74 -18.26
C HIS A 93 15.42 -9.51 -17.82
N GLU A 94 15.59 -8.40 -18.53
CA GLU A 94 14.75 -7.21 -18.42
C GLU A 94 13.70 -7.26 -19.52
N VAL A 95 12.42 -7.33 -19.13
CA VAL A 95 11.30 -7.52 -20.06
C VAL A 95 10.31 -6.38 -19.88
N THR A 96 9.90 -5.77 -20.99
CA THR A 96 8.93 -4.67 -21.00
C THR A 96 7.60 -5.12 -21.62
N PHE A 97 6.50 -4.79 -20.95
CA PHE A 97 5.15 -4.99 -21.45
C PHE A 97 4.45 -3.65 -21.63
N ARG A 98 3.70 -3.52 -22.72
CA ARG A 98 2.83 -2.38 -23.01
C ARG A 98 1.37 -2.80 -22.89
N ILE A 99 0.53 -1.88 -22.46
CA ILE A 99 -0.92 -2.09 -22.42
C ILE A 99 -1.48 -1.77 -23.80
N ARG A 100 -2.21 -2.73 -24.38
CA ARG A 100 -2.78 -2.64 -25.74
C ARG A 100 -3.70 -1.45 -25.89
N ASP A 101 -4.61 -1.30 -24.93
CA ASP A 101 -5.64 -0.28 -24.92
C ASP A 101 -5.79 0.26 -23.49
N PRO A 102 -5.18 1.42 -23.19
CA PRO A 102 -5.26 2.05 -21.87
C PRO A 102 -6.68 2.49 -21.48
N GLU A 103 -7.60 2.65 -22.45
CA GLU A 103 -8.99 3.06 -22.19
C GLU A 103 -9.92 1.86 -21.91
N HIS A 104 -9.42 0.62 -22.10
CA HIS A 104 -10.21 -0.58 -21.90
C HIS A 104 -10.66 -0.74 -20.44
N ALA A 105 -11.94 -1.04 -20.19
CA ALA A 105 -12.49 -1.18 -18.83
C ALA A 105 -11.73 -2.20 -17.96
N GLY A 106 -11.21 -3.27 -18.57
CA GLY A 106 -10.39 -4.29 -17.91
C GLY A 106 -9.06 -3.81 -17.34
N VAL A 107 -8.53 -2.65 -17.78
CA VAL A 107 -7.27 -2.08 -17.27
C VAL A 107 -7.47 -0.99 -16.22
N GLN A 108 -8.72 -0.60 -15.93
CA GLN A 108 -9.03 0.38 -14.88
C GLN A 108 -8.58 -0.07 -13.50
N MET A 109 -8.46 -1.38 -13.25
CA MET A 109 -7.90 -1.92 -12.01
C MET A 109 -6.43 -1.56 -11.79
N LEU A 110 -5.72 -1.16 -12.85
CA LEU A 110 -4.37 -0.60 -12.78
C LEU A 110 -4.39 0.94 -12.76
N GLY A 111 -5.55 1.56 -12.57
CA GLY A 111 -5.70 3.03 -12.54
C GLY A 111 -5.61 3.72 -13.90
N LEU A 112 -5.82 3.01 -15.01
CA LEU A 112 -5.79 3.57 -16.35
C LEU A 112 -7.20 3.95 -16.86
N PRO A 113 -7.31 4.93 -17.78
CA PRO A 113 -6.22 5.64 -18.49
C PRO A 113 -5.60 6.82 -17.71
N GLU A 114 -6.18 7.23 -16.59
CA GLU A 114 -5.78 8.43 -15.86
C GLU A 114 -4.39 8.33 -15.23
N GLY A 115 -3.87 7.11 -15.07
CA GLY A 115 -2.62 6.82 -14.38
C GLY A 115 -2.75 7.01 -12.87
N GLN A 116 -3.93 6.69 -12.32
CA GLN A 116 -4.17 6.64 -10.89
C GLN A 116 -3.32 5.55 -10.24
N GLU A 117 -2.85 5.83 -9.04
CA GLU A 117 -2.14 4.84 -8.23
C GLU A 117 -3.09 3.70 -7.87
N PHE A 118 -2.56 2.49 -7.82
CA PHE A 118 -3.32 1.31 -7.44
C PHE A 118 -2.56 0.50 -6.41
N ALA A 119 -3.30 -0.22 -5.56
CA ALA A 119 -2.71 -1.08 -4.55
C ALA A 119 -3.10 -2.53 -4.78
N ILE A 120 -2.15 -3.42 -4.54
CA ILE A 120 -2.34 -4.87 -4.65
C ILE A 120 -1.91 -5.48 -3.32
N ALA A 121 -2.78 -6.29 -2.74
CA ALA A 121 -2.40 -7.15 -1.64
C ALA A 121 -1.63 -8.34 -2.22
N GLU A 122 -0.32 -8.35 -2.01
CA GLU A 122 0.52 -9.52 -2.30
C GLU A 122 0.31 -10.58 -1.22
N GLY A 123 0.17 -11.82 -1.67
CA GLY A 123 -0.31 -12.93 -0.87
C GLY A 123 -1.75 -13.23 -1.22
N ASP A 124 -1.94 -14.25 -2.05
CA ASP A 124 -3.25 -14.82 -2.28
C ASP A 124 -3.82 -15.26 -0.92
N PHE A 125 -4.96 -14.72 -0.50
CA PHE A 125 -5.74 -15.25 0.63
C PHE A 125 -6.39 -16.60 0.27
N SER A 126 -5.84 -17.33 -0.70
CA SER A 126 -6.17 -18.72 -0.94
C SER A 126 -5.68 -19.58 0.23
N PHE A 127 -6.47 -19.59 1.30
CA PHE A 127 -6.43 -20.59 2.39
C PHE A 127 -6.66 -22.04 1.90
N HIS A 128 -6.77 -22.27 0.58
CA HIS A 128 -6.97 -23.58 -0.03
C HIS A 128 -5.69 -24.29 -0.44
N VAL A 129 -4.50 -23.67 -0.33
CA VAL A 129 -3.25 -24.41 -0.46
C VAL A 129 -3.01 -25.14 0.86
N SER A 130 -3.18 -26.45 0.80
CA SER A 130 -2.98 -27.40 1.87
C SER A 130 -1.71 -27.10 2.67
N GLN A 131 -1.96 -26.94 3.96
CA GLN A 131 -1.06 -26.62 5.04
C GLN A 131 -0.12 -27.80 5.34
N ASP A 132 0.79 -28.12 4.42
CA ASP A 132 1.88 -29.06 4.70
C ASP A 132 3.19 -28.29 4.93
N ASP A 133 3.49 -28.12 6.22
CA ASP A 133 4.82 -28.12 6.85
C ASP A 133 5.83 -26.96 6.74
N ALA A 134 5.44 -25.76 6.31
CA ALA A 134 6.31 -24.59 6.52
C ALA A 134 5.56 -23.27 6.72
N GLY A 135 5.09 -23.02 7.96
CA GLY A 135 4.90 -21.68 8.54
C GLY A 135 3.97 -20.70 7.81
N MET A 136 2.84 -20.35 8.44
CA MET A 136 1.94 -19.29 7.98
C MET A 136 2.68 -17.96 7.71
N ALA A 137 2.47 -17.35 6.54
CA ALA A 137 2.72 -15.93 6.36
C ALA A 137 1.48 -15.12 6.79
N ILE A 138 1.33 -14.87 8.09
CA ILE A 138 0.42 -13.82 8.59
C ILE A 138 1.08 -12.48 8.26
N GLY A 139 0.55 -11.80 7.25
CA GLY A 139 0.95 -10.46 6.84
C GLY A 139 0.82 -10.28 5.33
N SER A 140 -0.39 -9.97 4.84
CA SER A 140 -0.57 -9.51 3.46
C SER A 140 0.28 -8.26 3.26
N GLN A 141 1.24 -8.31 2.34
CA GLN A 141 2.02 -7.13 1.98
C GLN A 141 1.17 -6.28 1.04
N LEU A 142 0.76 -5.09 1.50
CA LEU A 142 0.11 -4.13 0.63
C LEU A 142 1.19 -3.44 -0.21
N ASN A 143 1.19 -3.68 -1.51
CA ASN A 143 2.06 -3.02 -2.47
C ASN A 143 1.27 -1.88 -3.14
N ILE A 144 1.77 -0.65 -3.01
CA ILE A 144 1.23 0.52 -3.70
C ILE A 144 2.09 0.76 -4.94
N TRP A 145 1.44 0.84 -6.09
CA TRP A 145 2.06 1.05 -7.39
C TRP A 145 1.71 2.43 -7.92
N THR A 146 2.74 3.21 -8.23
CA THR A 146 2.62 4.55 -8.80
C THR A 146 3.12 4.53 -10.24
N TRP A 147 2.35 5.14 -11.14
CA TRP A 147 2.75 5.33 -12.53
C TRP A 147 3.82 6.40 -12.65
N MET A 148 4.96 6.05 -13.22
CA MET A 148 5.97 7.03 -13.60
C MET A 148 5.70 7.50 -15.03
N ARG A 149 5.54 8.81 -15.20
CA ARG A 149 5.50 9.41 -16.54
C ARG A 149 6.90 9.33 -17.11
N GLU A 150 7.08 8.53 -18.16
CA GLU A 150 8.31 8.58 -18.92
C GLU A 150 8.43 9.99 -19.51
N ALA A 151 9.44 10.72 -19.07
CA ALA A 151 9.74 12.02 -19.66
C ALA A 151 10.04 11.74 -21.13
N ALA A 152 9.16 12.19 -22.02
CA ALA A 152 9.37 12.03 -23.46
C ALA A 152 10.80 12.49 -23.77
N VAL A 153 11.65 11.55 -24.17
CA VAL A 153 13.01 11.86 -24.59
C VAL A 153 12.83 12.66 -25.87
N VAL A 154 12.80 14.00 -25.72
CA VAL A 154 12.70 14.91 -26.85
C VAL A 154 13.87 14.54 -27.75
N PRO A 155 13.63 14.04 -28.97
CA PRO A 155 14.71 13.63 -29.84
C PRO A 155 15.61 14.85 -30.05
N GLN A 156 16.81 14.81 -29.48
CA GLN A 156 17.83 15.82 -29.70
C GLN A 156 18.36 15.64 -31.13
N ASN A 157 17.55 15.96 -32.14
CA ASN A 157 17.97 16.33 -33.50
C ASN A 157 16.76 16.52 -34.43
N SER A 158 16.27 17.75 -34.53
CA SER A 158 16.13 18.40 -35.83
C SER A 158 15.90 19.90 -35.65
N ARG A 159 16.86 20.66 -36.14
CA ARG A 159 16.83 22.12 -36.26
C ARG A 159 15.83 22.47 -37.36
N MET A 160 14.53 22.48 -37.08
CA MET A 160 13.50 22.90 -38.03
C MET A 160 12.70 24.11 -37.53
N LYS A 161 12.39 24.96 -38.52
CA LYS A 161 11.97 26.36 -38.42
C LYS A 161 10.62 26.52 -37.73
N SER A 162 10.56 27.54 -36.86
CA SER A 162 9.37 28.10 -36.23
C SER A 162 8.20 28.23 -37.22
N VAL A 163 7.12 27.49 -36.95
CA VAL A 163 5.79 27.75 -37.50
C VAL A 163 4.88 28.09 -36.34
N ILE A 164 4.42 29.33 -36.32
CA ILE A 164 3.50 29.90 -35.35
C ILE A 164 2.15 29.17 -35.47
N ARG A 165 1.69 28.51 -34.39
CA ARG A 165 0.36 27.88 -34.34
C ARG A 165 -0.51 28.52 -33.26
N ALA A 166 -1.76 28.78 -33.63
CA ALA A 166 -2.79 29.50 -32.88
C ALA A 166 -3.32 28.71 -31.65
N PRO A 167 -3.92 29.39 -30.65
CA PRO A 167 -4.30 28.77 -29.38
C PRO A 167 -5.56 27.92 -29.50
N LEU A 168 -5.49 26.68 -28.99
CA LEU A 168 -6.62 25.76 -28.86
C LEU A 168 -7.36 26.01 -27.54
N LYS A 169 -8.70 26.02 -27.63
CA LYS A 169 -9.64 26.22 -26.52
C LYS A 169 -9.69 24.96 -25.63
N SER A 170 -9.62 25.16 -24.31
CA SER A 170 -9.81 24.13 -23.30
C SER A 170 -11.28 23.69 -23.24
N VAL A 171 -11.52 22.39 -23.37
CA VAL A 171 -12.82 21.76 -23.11
C VAL A 171 -12.73 21.09 -21.74
N SER A 172 -13.56 21.53 -20.80
CA SER A 172 -13.77 20.90 -19.50
C SER A 172 -14.86 19.85 -19.62
N LEU A 173 -14.56 18.59 -19.30
CA LEU A 173 -15.55 17.51 -19.18
C LEU A 173 -15.99 17.35 -17.72
N PRO A 174 -17.22 16.86 -17.47
CA PRO A 174 -17.77 16.71 -16.13
C PRO A 174 -17.10 15.53 -15.41
N VAL A 175 -16.73 15.76 -14.15
CA VAL A 175 -16.14 14.76 -13.25
C VAL A 175 -17.26 13.85 -12.76
N ASP A 176 -17.07 12.54 -12.92
CA ASP A 176 -17.98 11.49 -12.45
C ASP A 176 -17.67 11.17 -10.97
N GLU A 177 -18.59 11.47 -10.06
CA GLU A 177 -18.45 11.41 -8.59
C GLU A 177 -18.45 9.97 -8.00
N GLY A 178 -18.51 8.94 -8.83
CA GLY A 178 -18.85 7.59 -8.41
C GLY A 178 -17.68 6.64 -8.15
N ARG A 179 -16.89 6.84 -7.08
CA ARG A 179 -16.18 5.79 -6.28
C ARG A 179 -15.24 6.42 -5.24
N LEU A 180 -15.81 7.15 -4.29
CA LEU A 180 -15.08 7.54 -3.09
C LEU A 180 -14.89 6.29 -2.21
N ILE A 181 -13.65 5.97 -1.86
CA ILE A 181 -13.36 5.11 -0.71
C ILE A 181 -14.06 5.78 0.47
N ALA A 182 -14.99 5.07 1.14
CA ALA A 182 -15.69 5.60 2.30
C ALA A 182 -14.65 5.82 3.41
N ARG A 183 -14.19 7.07 3.54
CA ARG A 183 -13.28 7.50 4.60
C ARG A 183 -14.11 7.81 5.82
N VAL A 184 -13.60 7.46 7.00
CA VAL A 184 -14.25 7.77 8.27
C VAL A 184 -14.45 9.29 8.33
N PRO A 185 -15.66 9.80 8.60
CA PRO A 185 -15.92 11.23 8.65
C PRO A 185 -14.98 11.93 9.64
N LEU A 186 -14.39 13.04 9.18
CA LEU A 186 -13.48 13.84 9.98
C LEU A 186 -14.17 14.28 11.28
N PRO A 187 -13.55 14.06 12.46
CA PRO A 187 -14.00 14.66 13.70
C PRO A 187 -14.11 16.19 13.58
N THR A 188 -15.08 16.78 14.30
CA THR A 188 -15.27 18.24 14.35
C THR A 188 -14.00 18.98 14.79
N SER A 189 -13.15 18.36 15.60
CA SER A 189 -11.85 18.91 16.01
C SER A 189 -10.89 19.07 14.84
N SER A 190 -10.83 18.08 13.94
CA SER A 190 -9.97 18.10 12.75
C SER A 190 -10.43 19.16 11.75
N ALA A 191 -11.75 19.38 11.61
CA ALA A 191 -12.28 20.47 10.78
C ALA A 191 -11.87 21.86 11.31
N GLN A 192 -11.93 22.08 12.63
CA GLN A 192 -11.45 23.33 13.26
C GLN A 192 -9.93 23.53 13.10
N MET A 193 -9.17 22.44 12.99
CA MET A 193 -7.73 22.45 12.76
C MET A 193 -7.38 23.11 11.41
N LEU A 194 -8.13 22.75 10.36
CA LEU A 194 -7.96 23.30 9.02
C LEU A 194 -8.23 24.80 8.95
N GLU A 195 -9.25 25.28 9.66
CA GLU A 195 -9.58 26.71 9.75
C GLU A 195 -8.46 27.49 10.47
N ASN A 196 -7.89 26.92 11.53
CA ASN A 196 -6.81 27.53 12.29
C ASN A 196 -5.47 27.59 11.53
N MET A 197 -5.18 26.58 10.69
CA MET A 197 -3.98 26.56 9.84
C MET A 197 -3.95 27.73 8.86
N GLN A 198 -5.10 28.07 8.26
CA GLN A 198 -5.20 29.15 7.29
C GLN A 198 -4.88 30.53 7.91
N GLY A 199 -5.23 30.74 9.18
CA GLY A 199 -4.91 31.98 9.91
C GLY A 199 -3.45 32.09 10.36
N ALA A 200 -2.80 30.97 10.69
CA ALA A 200 -1.46 30.96 11.28
C ALA A 200 -0.32 31.17 10.27
N MET A 201 -0.51 30.79 9.00
CA MET A 201 0.51 30.94 7.95
C MET A 201 0.88 32.40 7.62
N GLY A 202 0.12 33.39 8.11
CA GLY A 202 0.36 34.82 7.87
C GLY A 202 1.35 35.52 8.80
N SER A 203 1.76 34.91 9.92
CA SER A 203 2.56 35.60 10.95
C SER A 203 4.02 35.14 10.98
N ARG A 204 4.97 36.03 10.62
CA ARG A 204 6.42 35.79 10.65
C ARG A 204 7.06 36.49 11.85
N ALA A 205 7.22 35.81 12.99
CA ALA A 205 8.12 36.27 14.05
C ALA A 205 8.64 35.15 14.96
N SER A 206 9.97 35.17 15.18
CA SER A 206 10.78 34.38 16.13
C SER A 206 10.86 32.85 15.91
N ALA A 207 12.00 32.28 16.31
CA ALA A 207 12.43 30.87 16.26
C ALA A 207 11.40 29.91 15.64
N GLN A 208 11.45 29.75 14.30
CA GLN A 208 10.51 28.86 13.65
C GLN A 208 10.81 27.41 14.03
N PRO A 209 9.83 26.66 14.54
CA PRO A 209 9.96 25.23 14.72
C PRO A 209 10.24 24.57 13.36
N PRO A 210 10.90 23.39 13.33
CA PRO A 210 11.29 22.72 12.08
C PRO A 210 10.13 22.50 11.10
N ASN A 211 8.90 22.42 11.62
CA ASN A 211 7.68 22.36 10.83
C ASN A 211 6.67 23.39 11.36
N GLY A 212 6.54 24.52 10.67
CA GLY A 212 5.61 25.60 11.04
C GLY A 212 4.14 25.19 10.95
N VAL A 213 3.79 24.26 10.07
CA VAL A 213 2.43 23.72 9.94
C VAL A 213 2.07 22.88 11.16
N LEU A 214 2.96 21.95 11.53
CA LEU A 214 2.78 21.12 12.73
C LEU A 214 2.65 21.98 13.99
N ALA A 215 3.49 23.01 14.12
CA ALA A 215 3.43 23.91 15.25
C ALA A 215 2.15 24.76 15.27
N ALA A 216 1.69 25.24 14.11
CA ALA A 216 0.42 25.96 14.00
C ALA A 216 -0.76 25.07 14.42
N CYS A 217 -0.80 23.84 13.92
CA CYS A 217 -1.78 22.82 14.27
C CYS A 217 -1.82 22.54 15.77
N LEU A 218 -0.67 22.28 16.38
CA LEU A 218 -0.57 21.92 17.79
C LEU A 218 -0.68 23.11 18.74
N SER A 219 -0.47 24.35 18.28
CA SER A 219 -0.44 25.54 19.16
C SER A 219 -1.73 25.79 19.96
N LYS A 220 -2.85 25.26 19.47
CA LYS A 220 -4.18 25.40 20.09
C LYS A 220 -4.69 24.09 20.68
N MET A 221 -3.88 23.03 20.62
CA MET A 221 -4.27 21.70 21.04
C MET A 221 -3.46 21.30 22.26
N ALA A 222 -4.15 20.86 23.30
CA ALA A 222 -3.53 20.29 24.49
C ALA A 222 -4.18 18.94 24.76
N THR A 223 -3.37 17.96 25.16
CA THR A 223 -3.87 16.66 25.60
C THR A 223 -4.86 16.86 26.75
N ASP A 224 -6.06 16.29 26.63
CA ASP A 224 -7.06 16.29 27.70
C ASP A 224 -6.66 15.26 28.75
N TRP A 225 -5.77 15.67 29.66
CA TRP A 225 -5.26 14.83 30.74
C TRP A 225 -6.36 14.26 31.65
N PRO A 226 -7.40 15.01 32.05
CA PRO A 226 -8.54 14.43 32.76
C PRO A 226 -9.16 13.24 32.02
N ARG A 227 -9.37 13.37 30.70
CA ARG A 227 -9.92 12.30 29.87
C ARG A 227 -8.96 11.12 29.71
N ALA A 228 -7.66 11.37 29.52
CA ALA A 228 -6.65 10.33 29.51
C ALA A 228 -6.57 9.56 30.84
N LYS A 229 -6.68 10.26 31.98
CA LYS A 229 -6.77 9.63 33.31
C LYS A 229 -8.04 8.80 33.46
N LYS A 230 -9.18 9.28 32.94
CA LYS A 230 -10.43 8.52 32.91
C LYS A 230 -10.25 7.20 32.15
N ILE A 231 -9.64 7.23 30.96
CA ILE A 231 -9.31 6.02 30.16
C ILE A 231 -8.53 5.02 31.03
N ALA A 232 -7.41 5.47 31.62
CA ALA A 232 -6.56 4.61 32.43
C ALA A 232 -7.29 4.02 33.64
N SER A 233 -8.11 4.83 34.33
CA SER A 233 -8.84 4.41 35.53
C SER A 233 -10.02 3.46 35.25
N ARG A 234 -10.58 3.49 34.03
CA ARG A 234 -11.78 2.73 33.65
C ARG A 234 -11.49 1.55 32.75
N MET A 235 -10.24 1.33 32.35
CA MET A 235 -9.89 0.29 31.37
C MET A 235 -10.41 -1.11 31.78
N THR A 236 -10.37 -1.42 33.08
CA THR A 236 -10.81 -2.70 33.66
C THR A 236 -12.27 -2.69 34.15
N ASP A 237 -13.01 -1.60 33.98
CA ASP A 237 -14.42 -1.51 34.38
C ASP A 237 -15.30 -2.19 33.31
N PRO A 238 -16.06 -3.26 33.63
CA PRO A 238 -16.92 -3.94 32.66
C PRO A 238 -17.96 -3.02 32.00
N LYS A 239 -18.34 -1.91 32.65
CA LYS A 239 -19.30 -0.93 32.11
C LYS A 239 -18.64 0.11 31.18
N TYR A 240 -17.31 0.12 31.09
CA TYR A 240 -16.58 0.95 30.15
C TYR A 240 -16.48 0.20 28.82
N THR A 241 -17.22 0.68 27.81
CA THR A 241 -17.35 0.00 26.52
C THR A 241 -16.31 0.47 25.52
N LEU A 242 -16.06 -0.31 24.45
CA LEU A 242 -15.13 0.08 23.39
C LEU A 242 -15.56 1.41 22.72
N GLN A 243 -16.87 1.63 22.55
CA GLN A 243 -17.39 2.89 22.02
C GLN A 243 -17.01 4.10 22.90
N GLN A 244 -17.11 3.95 24.23
CA GLN A 244 -16.68 5.00 25.17
C GLN A 244 -15.17 5.22 25.12
N TYR A 245 -14.39 4.14 24.99
CA TYR A 245 -12.95 4.21 24.81
C TYR A 245 -12.57 4.95 23.52
N TYR A 246 -13.16 4.60 22.38
CA TYR A 246 -12.93 5.27 21.10
C TYR A 246 -13.28 6.75 21.17
N ALA A 247 -14.44 7.10 21.74
CA ALA A 247 -14.79 8.50 21.96
C ALA A 247 -13.70 9.19 22.81
N ASP A 248 -13.24 8.53 23.88
CA ASP A 248 -12.22 9.06 24.79
C ASP A 248 -10.82 9.19 24.18
N LEU A 249 -10.50 8.50 23.08
CA LEU A 249 -9.26 8.72 22.33
C LEU A 249 -9.13 10.15 21.79
N GLY A 250 -10.24 10.90 21.69
CA GLY A 250 -10.21 12.35 21.46
C GLY A 250 -9.48 13.16 22.55
N ALA A 251 -8.98 12.51 23.62
CA ALA A 251 -8.04 13.10 24.56
C ALA A 251 -6.67 13.43 23.93
N PHE A 252 -6.32 12.77 22.82
CA PHE A 252 -5.04 12.90 22.13
C PHE A 252 -5.23 13.67 20.82
N PRO A 253 -5.13 15.00 20.84
CA PRO A 253 -5.30 15.81 19.64
C PRO A 253 -4.27 15.50 18.54
N GLU A 254 -3.16 14.84 18.87
CA GLU A 254 -2.15 14.39 17.93
C GLU A 254 -2.71 13.38 16.91
N LEU A 255 -3.80 12.69 17.23
CA LEU A 255 -4.48 11.79 16.28
C LEU A 255 -5.08 12.55 15.10
N ASP A 256 -5.48 13.80 15.28
CA ASP A 256 -6.02 14.64 14.20
C ASP A 256 -4.95 15.04 13.18
N LEU A 257 -3.66 14.96 13.53
CA LEU A 257 -2.56 15.27 12.60
C LEU A 257 -2.53 14.33 11.39
N TYR A 258 -2.99 13.08 11.56
CA TYR A 258 -3.07 12.12 10.47
C TYR A 258 -4.22 12.40 9.50
N LEU A 259 -5.12 13.31 9.85
CA LEU A 259 -6.31 13.64 9.05
C LEU A 259 -6.12 14.92 8.21
N LEU A 260 -4.98 15.59 8.33
CA LEU A 260 -4.69 16.88 7.67
C LEU A 260 -4.43 16.79 6.17
N ASP A 261 -4.12 15.61 5.63
CA ASP A 261 -3.68 15.44 4.22
C ASP A 261 -4.79 15.75 3.20
N GLU A 262 -6.05 15.72 3.63
CA GLU A 262 -7.20 15.90 2.73
C GLU A 262 -7.42 17.35 2.29
N ALA A 263 -6.82 18.32 2.98
CA ALA A 263 -7.12 19.73 2.77
C ALA A 263 -6.19 20.47 1.81
N THR A 264 -5.07 19.86 1.41
CA THR A 264 -4.14 20.46 0.45
C THR A 264 -4.49 20.02 -0.97
N ASP A 265 -5.19 20.89 -1.71
CA ASP A 265 -5.64 20.76 -3.11
C ASP A 265 -4.60 20.13 -4.08
N GLY A 266 -4.43 18.80 -4.03
CA GLY A 266 -3.70 17.98 -5.00
C GLY A 266 -2.23 18.34 -5.25
N LYS A 267 -1.64 19.27 -4.49
CA LYS A 267 -0.28 19.79 -4.70
C LYS A 267 0.63 19.26 -3.59
N SER A 268 1.24 18.12 -3.88
CA SER A 268 2.22 17.42 -3.04
C SER A 268 1.64 16.97 -1.69
N ALA A 269 0.98 15.81 -1.70
CA ALA A 269 0.78 15.02 -0.49
C ALA A 269 2.14 14.90 0.22
N ALA A 270 2.19 15.31 1.48
CA ALA A 270 3.41 15.23 2.25
C ALA A 270 3.71 13.76 2.51
N SER A 271 4.52 13.16 1.64
CA SER A 271 4.94 11.76 1.76
C SER A 271 5.51 11.52 3.15
N VAL A 272 4.79 10.74 3.95
CA VAL A 272 5.24 10.28 5.26
C VAL A 272 6.46 9.39 5.03
N SER A 273 7.47 9.50 5.90
CA SER A 273 8.71 8.72 5.78
C SER A 273 8.52 7.20 5.78
N SER A 274 7.35 6.72 6.23
CA SER A 274 6.98 5.32 6.26
C SER A 274 6.54 4.74 4.91
N GLY A 275 6.34 5.58 3.89
CA GLY A 275 5.82 5.16 2.58
C GLY A 275 4.35 4.73 2.62
N ARG A 276 3.61 5.08 3.68
CA ARG A 276 2.17 4.81 3.83
C ARG A 276 1.38 6.12 3.78
N THR A 277 0.11 6.02 3.41
CA THR A 277 -0.77 7.20 3.46
C THR A 277 -0.99 7.62 4.92
N LEU A 278 -1.26 8.90 5.16
CA LEU A 278 -1.56 9.38 6.52
C LEU A 278 -2.82 8.70 7.09
N GLY A 279 -3.81 8.38 6.25
CA GLY A 279 -4.99 7.61 6.63
C GLY A 279 -4.66 6.18 7.10
N ASP A 280 -3.71 5.51 6.45
CA ASP A 280 -3.24 4.19 6.90
C ASP A 280 -2.55 4.30 8.26
N GLU A 281 -1.72 5.33 8.47
CA GLU A 281 -1.06 5.54 9.76
C GLU A 281 -2.05 5.90 10.88
N PHE A 282 -3.11 6.66 10.58
CA PHE A 282 -4.22 6.88 11.50
C PHE A 282 -4.86 5.56 11.92
N GLN A 283 -5.26 4.72 10.96
CA GLN A 283 -5.92 3.44 11.23
C GLN A 283 -5.03 2.50 12.04
N ARG A 284 -3.73 2.44 11.74
CA ARG A 284 -2.76 1.65 12.52
C ARG A 284 -2.62 2.15 13.95
N THR A 285 -2.56 3.47 14.12
CA THR A 285 -2.43 4.09 15.44
C THR A 285 -3.69 3.82 16.28
N VAL A 286 -4.88 4.01 15.71
CA VAL A 286 -6.15 3.68 16.37
C VAL A 286 -6.25 2.17 16.66
N GLY A 287 -5.83 1.33 15.72
CA GLY A 287 -5.76 -0.13 15.92
C GLY A 287 -4.84 -0.52 17.07
N ALA A 288 -3.70 0.16 17.25
CA ALA A 288 -2.82 -0.04 18.39
C ALA A 288 -3.47 0.36 19.72
N PHE A 289 -4.24 1.46 19.76
CA PHE A 289 -5.03 1.81 20.93
C PHE A 289 -6.09 0.75 21.27
N PHE A 290 -6.80 0.22 20.27
CA PHE A 290 -7.73 -0.89 20.49
C PHE A 290 -7.04 -2.15 21.00
N ALA A 291 -5.85 -2.48 20.50
CA ALA A 291 -5.06 -3.59 21.03
C ALA A 291 -4.72 -3.38 22.51
N ILE A 292 -4.33 -2.17 22.92
CA ILE A 292 -4.08 -1.86 24.34
C ILE A 292 -5.35 -2.03 25.17
N TYR A 293 -6.48 -1.50 24.71
CA TYR A 293 -7.77 -1.65 25.39
C TYR A 293 -8.11 -3.12 25.63
N TRP A 294 -7.94 -3.98 24.63
CA TRP A 294 -8.22 -5.41 24.76
C TRP A 294 -7.22 -6.16 25.65
N MET A 295 -5.92 -5.85 25.53
CA MET A 295 -4.90 -6.47 26.39
C MET A 295 -5.15 -6.16 27.87
N MET A 296 -5.58 -4.94 28.19
CA MET A 296 -5.90 -4.54 29.56
C MET A 296 -7.21 -5.17 30.10
N ARG A 297 -8.00 -5.81 29.24
CA ARG A 297 -9.28 -6.45 29.56
C ARG A 297 -9.28 -7.96 29.31
N ILE A 298 -8.09 -8.57 29.23
CA ILE A 298 -7.94 -9.97 28.85
C ILE A 298 -8.72 -10.93 29.76
N ASP A 299 -8.86 -10.60 31.04
CA ASP A 299 -9.59 -11.39 32.05
C ASP A 299 -11.12 -11.16 32.04
N ILE A 300 -11.62 -10.28 31.17
CA ILE A 300 -13.03 -9.93 31.06
C ILE A 300 -13.55 -10.33 29.67
N ASP A 301 -13.50 -9.40 28.71
CA ASP A 301 -14.02 -9.52 27.35
C ASP A 301 -12.94 -9.25 26.30
N GLY A 302 -11.72 -8.93 26.73
CA GLY A 302 -10.61 -8.57 25.86
C GLY A 302 -10.15 -9.71 24.96
N LYS A 303 -10.23 -10.96 25.44
CA LYS A 303 -9.94 -12.15 24.62
C LYS A 303 -10.84 -12.19 23.38
N ASP A 304 -12.15 -12.06 23.57
CA ASP A 304 -13.13 -12.20 22.49
C ASP A 304 -13.08 -11.01 21.54
N GLY A 305 -12.95 -9.79 22.07
CA GLY A 305 -12.80 -8.58 21.28
C GLY A 305 -11.51 -8.57 20.45
N PHE A 306 -10.41 -9.08 21.00
CA PHE A 306 -9.13 -9.17 20.29
C PHE A 306 -9.12 -10.26 19.22
N ALA A 307 -9.69 -11.44 19.50
CA ALA A 307 -9.67 -12.58 18.59
C ALA A 307 -10.73 -12.50 17.50
N ASN A 308 -11.95 -12.10 17.86
CA ASN A 308 -13.11 -12.17 16.98
C ASN A 308 -13.53 -10.79 16.45
N GLY A 309 -13.08 -9.70 17.08
CA GLY A 309 -13.54 -8.34 16.76
C GLY A 309 -14.86 -7.99 17.45
N VAL A 310 -15.55 -6.99 16.91
CA VAL A 310 -16.81 -6.46 17.47
C VAL A 310 -17.92 -6.46 16.42
N ASP A 311 -19.17 -6.42 16.88
CA ASP A 311 -20.35 -6.22 16.04
C ASP A 311 -20.62 -4.72 15.75
N ASN A 312 -21.79 -4.43 15.16
CA ASN A 312 -22.19 -3.07 14.80
C ASN A 312 -22.51 -2.19 16.02
N GLU A 313 -22.72 -2.82 17.17
CA GLU A 313 -23.05 -2.22 18.44
C GLU A 313 -21.80 -2.05 19.31
N TRP A 314 -20.61 -2.31 18.74
CA TRP A 314 -19.30 -2.24 19.39
C TRP A 314 -19.15 -3.23 20.56
N VAL A 315 -19.89 -4.33 20.51
CA VAL A 315 -19.83 -5.42 21.51
C VAL A 315 -18.89 -6.52 21.01
N PRO A 316 -18.01 -7.07 21.86
CA PRO A 316 -17.18 -8.23 21.53
C PRO A 316 -18.01 -9.41 21.01
N MET A 317 -17.61 -9.97 19.86
CA MET A 317 -18.28 -11.17 19.35
C MET A 317 -17.81 -12.40 20.14
N VAL A 318 -18.71 -12.97 20.94
CA VAL A 318 -18.48 -14.23 21.67
C VAL A 318 -18.75 -15.40 20.73
N VAL A 319 -17.76 -16.29 20.59
CA VAL A 319 -17.92 -17.54 19.83
C VAL A 319 -18.18 -18.66 20.83
N GLU A 320 -19.45 -19.05 20.99
CA GLU A 320 -19.87 -20.06 21.97
C GLU A 320 -19.46 -21.49 21.60
N ASP A 321 -19.26 -21.80 20.32
CA ASP A 321 -18.96 -23.14 19.83
C ASP A 321 -17.66 -23.18 19.02
N THR A 322 -16.67 -23.93 19.51
CA THR A 322 -15.43 -24.26 18.77
C THR A 322 -15.71 -25.02 17.48
N ASN A 323 -16.85 -25.70 17.36
CA ASN A 323 -17.30 -26.37 16.13
C ASN A 323 -17.95 -25.41 15.12
N THR A 324 -18.26 -24.17 15.51
CA THR A 324 -18.69 -23.09 14.62
C THR A 324 -17.59 -22.06 14.38
N LEU A 325 -16.32 -22.49 14.39
CA LEU A 325 -15.24 -21.77 13.72
C LEU A 325 -15.46 -21.78 12.19
N ARG A 326 -16.58 -21.18 11.74
CA ARG A 326 -16.70 -20.53 10.44
C ARG A 326 -15.86 -19.27 10.51
N VAL A 327 -14.55 -19.45 10.67
CA VAL A 327 -13.57 -18.39 10.51
C VAL A 327 -13.80 -17.84 9.11
N THR A 328 -14.22 -16.57 9.06
CA THR A 328 -14.32 -15.71 7.88
C THR A 328 -15.37 -16.06 6.82
N GLN A 329 -16.60 -15.56 7.00
CA GLN A 329 -17.38 -15.14 5.82
C GLN A 329 -17.07 -13.66 5.52
N PRO A 330 -16.63 -13.32 4.29
CA PRO A 330 -16.27 -11.96 3.86
C PRO A 330 -17.34 -10.89 4.10
N GLU A 331 -18.61 -11.29 4.18
CA GLU A 331 -19.77 -10.41 4.24
C GLU A 331 -19.79 -9.52 5.48
N LYS A 332 -19.27 -9.97 6.63
CA LYS A 332 -19.24 -9.14 7.86
C LYS A 332 -18.25 -7.98 7.82
N ARG A 333 -17.26 -8.00 6.91
CA ARG A 333 -16.35 -6.85 6.70
C ARG A 333 -17.06 -5.66 6.03
N MET A 334 -18.21 -5.90 5.39
CA MET A 334 -19.00 -4.84 4.76
C MET A 334 -19.85 -4.03 5.76
N ALA A 335 -20.02 -4.51 7.00
CA ALA A 335 -20.84 -3.81 7.99
C ALA A 335 -20.20 -2.50 8.48
N PHE A 336 -18.86 -2.43 8.50
CA PHE A 336 -18.12 -1.17 8.71
C PHE A 336 -18.26 -0.19 7.54
N LYS A 337 -18.64 -0.68 6.35
CA LYS A 337 -18.77 0.13 5.12
C LYS A 337 -20.13 0.82 5.00
N GLU A 338 -21.18 0.28 5.62
CA GLU A 338 -22.55 0.80 5.48
C GLU A 338 -22.95 1.81 6.58
N LYS A 339 -22.14 1.99 7.63
CA LYS A 339 -22.47 2.84 8.79
C LYS A 339 -21.50 4.01 9.05
N ALA A 340 -20.54 4.28 8.17
CA ALA A 340 -19.65 5.46 8.21
C ALA A 340 -20.05 6.47 7.14
#